data_AF-A0AAD5K875-F1
#
_entry.id   AF-A0AAD5K875-F1
#
_cell.length_a   1.000
_cell.length_b   1.000
_cell.length_c   1.000
_cell.angle_alpha   90.00
_cell.angle_beta   90.00
_cell.angle_gamma   90.00
#
_symmetry.space_group_name_H-M   'P 1'
#
loop_
_entity.id
_entity.type
_entity.pdbx_description
1 polymer ?
#
loop_
_entity_poly.entity_id
_entity_poly.type
_entity_poly.pdbx_seq_one_letter_code
_entity_poly.pdbx_strand_id
1 'polypeptide(L)'
;MFGLHMMICQHLAETYDIANAATLLEELNDAAVDVITNGFRDKERLSIILTMVQLLLLHASEMLGLRYQKWFQQMFIDPNSTHISTTRMGQQFLAFLESLVTQEIPAVLQIHGKALQGNRHLPVQQFISSVKTRLMELGLDQSLRTHPTSLHHPVQTSSTTPQRYSISNSISKNTAVSAQTSNKNSCSIATQQENTVETILMSFKETGLIPKSLLEDSIFRPLWFKKTFLPSLMQWQSTYRNDLVLVRDQMMQALKDRKKISDRFYKDYLKMNK
;
A
#
# COMPACT_ATOMS: atom_id res chain seq x y z
N MET A 1 -17.09 -4.32 12.71
CA MET A 1 -16.33 -5.54 12.37
C MET A 1 -14.81 -5.29 12.38
N PHE A 2 -14.31 -4.28 11.67
CA PHE A 2 -12.88 -3.91 11.68
C PHE A 2 -12.28 -3.62 13.07
N GLY A 3 -13.03 -3.02 14.00
CA GLY A 3 -12.53 -2.67 15.33
C GLY A 3 -12.13 -3.86 16.22
N LEU A 4 -12.87 -4.98 16.18
CA LEU A 4 -12.55 -6.17 16.98
C LEU A 4 -11.32 -6.91 16.40
N HIS A 5 -11.23 -6.98 15.07
CA HIS A 5 -10.09 -7.60 14.38
C HIS A 5 -8.81 -6.77 14.52
N MET A 6 -8.90 -5.44 14.46
CA MET A 6 -7.79 -4.54 14.81
C MET A 6 -7.36 -4.73 16.26
N MET A 7 -8.29 -4.82 17.21
CA MET A 7 -7.97 -5.01 18.63
C MET A 7 -7.32 -6.36 18.90
N ILE A 8 -7.77 -7.44 18.24
CA ILE A 8 -7.15 -8.77 18.34
C ILE A 8 -5.74 -8.74 17.72
N CYS A 9 -5.56 -8.22 16.49
CA CYS A 9 -4.24 -8.13 15.86
C CYS A 9 -3.29 -7.17 16.59
N GLN A 10 -3.81 -6.11 17.21
CA GLN A 10 -3.05 -5.18 18.05
C GLN A 10 -2.63 -5.82 19.37
N HIS A 11 -3.53 -6.56 20.02
CA HIS A 11 -3.20 -7.32 21.23
C HIS A 11 -2.20 -8.44 20.92
N LEU A 12 -2.31 -9.08 19.74
CA LEU A 12 -1.34 -10.05 19.23
C LEU A 12 0.02 -9.38 18.95
N ALA A 13 0.06 -8.18 18.37
CA ALA A 13 1.31 -7.44 18.10
C ALA A 13 2.05 -6.99 19.37
N GLU A 14 1.33 -6.72 20.47
CA GLU A 14 1.88 -6.28 21.75
C GLU A 14 2.41 -7.44 22.62
N THR A 15 2.04 -8.69 22.33
CA THR A 15 2.31 -9.86 23.19
C THR A 15 3.16 -10.97 22.57
N TYR A 16 3.50 -10.91 21.28
CA TYR A 16 3.96 -12.11 20.54
C TYR A 16 5.47 -12.36 20.45
N ASP A 17 5.82 -13.60 20.81
CA ASP A 17 7.00 -14.35 20.39
C ASP A 17 6.90 -14.72 18.89
N ILE A 18 8.03 -14.72 18.18
CA ILE A 18 8.16 -15.12 16.76
C ILE A 18 7.52 -16.48 16.53
N ALA A 19 7.66 -17.41 17.48
CA ALA A 19 7.08 -18.75 17.40
C ALA A 19 5.56 -18.70 17.22
N ASN A 20 4.85 -17.90 18.02
CA ASN A 20 3.39 -17.83 17.95
C ASN A 20 2.92 -17.14 16.65
N ALA A 21 3.67 -16.16 16.14
CA ALA A 21 3.33 -15.49 14.88
C ALA A 21 3.49 -16.43 13.68
N ALA A 22 4.52 -17.29 13.71
CA ALA A 22 4.72 -18.33 12.72
C ALA A 22 3.61 -19.40 12.77
N THR A 23 3.27 -19.89 13.98
CA THR A 23 2.17 -20.86 14.17
C THR A 23 0.84 -20.30 13.69
N LEU A 24 0.50 -19.05 14.02
CA LEU A 24 -0.73 -18.41 13.55
C LEU A 24 -0.75 -18.29 12.02
N LEU A 25 0.38 -17.93 11.39
CA LEU A 25 0.46 -17.87 9.92
C LEU A 25 0.27 -19.25 9.28
N GLU A 26 0.79 -20.31 9.89
CA GLU A 26 0.62 -21.69 9.44
C GLU A 26 -0.86 -22.13 9.54
N GLU A 27 -1.53 -21.86 10.67
CA GLU A 27 -2.97 -22.13 10.83
C GLU A 27 -3.82 -21.36 9.80
N LEU A 28 -3.47 -20.10 9.51
CA LEU A 28 -4.13 -19.29 8.48
C LEU A 28 -3.87 -19.85 7.07
N ASN A 29 -2.69 -20.40 6.81
CA ASN A 29 -2.37 -21.07 5.55
C ASN A 29 -3.22 -22.33 5.37
N ASP A 30 -3.28 -23.20 6.37
CA ASP A 30 -4.07 -24.42 6.33
C ASP A 30 -5.56 -24.10 6.12
N ALA A 31 -6.08 -23.09 6.81
CA ALA A 31 -7.44 -22.60 6.60
C ALA A 31 -7.66 -22.04 5.20
N ALA A 32 -6.68 -21.34 4.61
CA ALA A 32 -6.77 -20.85 3.23
C ALA A 32 -6.79 -22.03 2.24
N VAL A 33 -5.91 -23.00 2.41
CA VAL A 33 -5.82 -24.21 1.58
C VAL A 33 -7.12 -24.99 1.64
N ASP A 34 -7.72 -25.15 2.82
CA ASP A 34 -9.04 -25.77 2.99
C ASP A 34 -10.12 -25.05 2.17
N VAL A 35 -10.18 -23.72 2.21
CA VAL A 35 -11.16 -22.97 1.39
C VAL A 35 -10.88 -23.10 -0.11
N ILE A 36 -9.61 -23.06 -0.52
CA ILE A 36 -9.21 -23.20 -1.94
C ILE A 36 -9.59 -24.59 -2.45
N THR A 37 -9.18 -25.64 -1.75
CA THR A 37 -9.42 -27.04 -2.14
C THR A 37 -10.91 -27.40 -2.13
N ASN A 38 -11.71 -26.75 -1.28
CA ASN A 38 -13.17 -26.83 -1.30
C ASN A 38 -13.84 -25.95 -2.38
N GLY A 39 -13.07 -25.39 -3.32
CA GLY A 39 -13.58 -24.69 -4.50
C GLY A 39 -14.17 -23.32 -4.19
N PHE A 40 -13.60 -22.59 -3.24
CA PHE A 40 -14.01 -21.22 -2.87
C PHE A 40 -15.50 -21.10 -2.48
N ARG A 41 -16.06 -22.14 -1.85
CA ARG A 41 -17.45 -22.14 -1.36
C ARG A 41 -17.65 -21.14 -0.22
N ASP A 42 -16.66 -21.04 0.67
CA ASP A 42 -16.69 -20.17 1.84
C ASP A 42 -15.87 -18.89 1.61
N LYS A 43 -16.45 -17.98 0.82
CA LYS A 43 -15.80 -16.71 0.46
C LYS A 43 -15.63 -15.78 1.66
N GLU A 44 -16.54 -15.84 2.62
CA GLU A 44 -16.48 -15.02 3.83
C GLU A 44 -15.27 -15.42 4.68
N ARG A 45 -15.07 -16.73 4.90
CA ARG A 45 -13.89 -17.22 5.60
C ARG A 45 -12.60 -16.85 4.89
N LEU A 46 -12.54 -16.95 3.55
CA LEU A 46 -11.34 -16.52 2.81
C LEU A 46 -11.08 -15.02 2.95
N SER A 47 -12.12 -14.19 2.96
CA SER A 47 -11.98 -12.75 3.20
C SER A 47 -11.39 -12.46 4.58
N ILE A 48 -11.89 -13.15 5.62
CA ILE A 48 -11.36 -13.01 6.98
C ILE A 48 -9.89 -13.44 7.02
N ILE A 49 -9.55 -14.58 6.41
CA ILE A 49 -8.16 -15.07 6.35
C ILE A 49 -7.26 -14.05 5.66
N LEU A 50 -7.66 -13.51 4.51
CA LEU A 50 -6.88 -12.48 3.82
C LEU A 50 -6.64 -11.26 4.71
N THR A 51 -7.68 -10.76 5.39
CA THR A 51 -7.54 -9.62 6.32
C THR A 51 -6.62 -9.96 7.49
N MET A 52 -6.75 -11.16 8.09
CA MET A 52 -5.89 -11.60 9.19
C MET A 52 -4.43 -11.69 8.76
N VAL A 53 -4.14 -12.24 7.58
CA VAL A 53 -2.77 -12.34 7.07
C VAL A 53 -2.21 -10.96 6.70
N GLN A 54 -3.03 -10.07 6.12
CA GLN A 54 -2.64 -8.68 5.87
C GLN A 54 -2.23 -7.98 7.18
N LEU A 55 -3.03 -8.11 8.24
CA LEU A 55 -2.75 -7.53 9.55
C LEU A 55 -1.54 -8.17 10.24
N LEU A 56 -1.44 -9.51 10.22
CA LEU A 56 -0.31 -10.22 10.81
C LEU A 56 1.01 -9.81 10.15
N LEU A 57 1.07 -9.84 8.82
CA LEU A 57 2.29 -9.48 8.09
C LEU A 57 2.53 -7.97 8.07
N LEU A 58 1.52 -7.13 8.32
CA LEU A 58 1.74 -5.71 8.56
C LEU A 58 2.61 -5.49 9.81
N HIS A 59 2.37 -6.26 10.89
CA HIS A 59 3.07 -6.09 12.16
C HIS A 59 4.30 -7.00 12.34
N ALA A 60 4.29 -8.19 11.74
CA ALA A 60 5.32 -9.21 11.95
C ALA A 60 6.20 -9.50 10.72
N SER A 61 6.09 -8.71 9.63
CA SER A 61 6.83 -9.03 8.38
C SER A 61 8.35 -9.04 8.54
N GLU A 62 8.92 -8.16 9.37
CA GLU A 62 10.37 -8.14 9.62
C GLU A 62 10.80 -9.36 10.42
N MET A 63 10.04 -9.72 11.46
CA MET A 63 10.30 -10.91 12.29
C MET A 63 10.18 -12.21 11.49
N LEU A 64 9.17 -12.32 10.63
CA LEU A 64 8.91 -13.52 9.82
C LEU A 64 9.72 -13.55 8.51
N GLY A 65 10.42 -12.46 8.16
CA GLY A 65 11.11 -12.32 6.88
C GLY A 65 10.17 -12.45 5.66
N LEU A 66 8.87 -12.20 5.85
CA LEU A 66 7.83 -12.44 4.86
C LEU A 66 6.90 -11.24 4.77
N ARG A 67 6.69 -10.73 3.55
CA ARG A 67 5.73 -9.65 3.27
C ARG A 67 4.46 -10.21 2.65
N TYR A 68 3.34 -9.53 2.85
CA TYR A 68 2.04 -9.90 2.28
C TYR A 68 2.08 -10.17 0.76
N GLN A 69 2.82 -9.36 0.01
CA GLN A 69 3.04 -9.58 -1.42
C GLN A 69 3.58 -10.97 -1.73
N LYS A 70 4.65 -11.38 -1.04
CA LYS A 70 5.33 -12.66 -1.28
C LYS A 70 4.43 -13.81 -0.84
N TRP A 71 3.77 -13.67 0.30
CA TRP A 71 2.78 -14.64 0.78
C TRP A 71 1.65 -14.85 -0.23
N PHE A 72 1.03 -13.76 -0.71
CA PHE A 72 -0.07 -13.84 -1.68
C PHE A 72 0.37 -14.51 -2.98
N GLN A 73 1.57 -14.17 -3.47
CA GLN A 73 2.13 -14.78 -4.66
C GLN A 73 2.37 -16.29 -4.49
N GLN A 74 2.90 -16.72 -3.34
CA GLN A 74 3.11 -18.13 -3.04
C GLN A 74 1.78 -18.88 -2.89
N MET A 75 0.81 -18.31 -2.19
CA MET A 75 -0.46 -18.98 -1.89
C MET A 75 -1.34 -19.18 -3.13
N PHE A 76 -1.41 -18.17 -4.01
CA PHE A 76 -2.41 -18.16 -5.09
C PHE A 76 -1.83 -18.22 -6.50
N ILE A 77 -0.57 -17.82 -6.71
CA ILE A 77 -0.05 -17.53 -8.06
C ILE A 77 1.05 -18.51 -8.49
N ASP A 78 2.00 -18.81 -7.62
CA ASP A 78 3.15 -19.66 -7.93
C ASP A 78 2.69 -21.08 -8.28
N PRO A 79 2.96 -21.60 -9.49
CA PRO A 79 2.54 -22.94 -9.90
C PRO A 79 3.04 -24.07 -8.99
N ASN A 80 4.13 -23.85 -8.24
CA ASN A 80 4.73 -24.87 -7.38
C ASN A 80 4.04 -24.98 -6.02
N SER A 81 3.29 -23.96 -5.60
CA SER A 81 2.68 -23.90 -4.26
C SER A 81 1.19 -23.58 -4.26
N THR A 82 0.64 -23.08 -5.37
CA THR A 82 -0.80 -22.79 -5.46
C THR A 82 -1.63 -24.08 -5.45
N HIS A 83 -2.72 -24.06 -4.69
CA HIS A 83 -3.72 -25.12 -4.69
C HIS A 83 -4.83 -24.89 -5.74
N ILE A 84 -4.74 -23.82 -6.54
CA ILE A 84 -5.66 -23.55 -7.64
C ILE A 84 -5.27 -24.42 -8.85
N SER A 85 -5.81 -25.63 -8.90
CA SER A 85 -5.43 -26.65 -9.90
C SER A 85 -6.25 -26.62 -11.18
N THR A 86 -7.42 -25.95 -11.20
CA THR A 86 -8.34 -25.95 -12.35
C THR A 86 -8.71 -24.54 -12.80
N THR A 87 -9.03 -24.39 -14.09
CA THR A 87 -9.53 -23.12 -14.66
C THR A 87 -10.79 -22.63 -13.94
N ARG A 88 -11.68 -23.55 -13.54
CA ARG A 88 -12.90 -23.22 -12.78
C ARG A 88 -12.56 -22.60 -11.42
N MET A 89 -11.64 -23.21 -10.67
CA MET A 89 -11.18 -22.65 -9.40
C MET A 89 -10.54 -21.28 -9.60
N GLY A 90 -9.76 -21.13 -10.67
CA GLY A 90 -9.18 -19.84 -11.07
C GLY A 90 -10.23 -18.75 -11.34
N GLN A 91 -11.32 -19.09 -12.03
CA GLN A 91 -12.44 -18.16 -12.25
C GLN A 91 -13.16 -17.80 -10.95
N GLN A 92 -13.36 -18.77 -10.05
CA GLN A 92 -13.99 -18.50 -8.74
C GLN A 92 -13.10 -17.61 -7.86
N PHE A 93 -11.79 -17.84 -7.88
CA PHE A 93 -10.80 -16.99 -7.23
C PHE A 93 -10.85 -15.56 -7.75
N LEU A 94 -10.85 -15.37 -9.08
CA LEU A 94 -10.95 -14.03 -9.68
C LEU A 94 -12.27 -13.35 -9.33
N ALA A 95 -13.40 -14.05 -9.39
CA ALA A 95 -14.69 -13.50 -9.00
C ALA A 95 -14.74 -13.11 -7.51
N PHE A 96 -14.04 -13.86 -6.65
CA PHE A 96 -13.84 -13.49 -5.25
C PHE A 96 -13.01 -12.21 -5.13
N LEU A 97 -11.85 -12.12 -5.76
CA LEU A 97 -11.04 -10.90 -5.72
C LEU A 97 -11.77 -9.67 -6.30
N GLU A 98 -12.55 -9.85 -7.37
CA GLU A 98 -13.38 -8.80 -7.96
C GLU A 98 -14.41 -8.26 -6.96
N SER A 99 -15.01 -9.13 -6.14
CA SER A 99 -15.95 -8.72 -5.09
C SER A 99 -15.32 -7.86 -3.99
N LEU A 100 -13.99 -7.94 -3.84
CA LEU A 100 -13.23 -7.19 -2.84
C LEU A 100 -12.75 -5.81 -3.36
N VAL A 101 -12.75 -5.55 -4.68
CA VAL A 101 -12.10 -4.37 -5.28
C VAL A 101 -12.55 -3.04 -4.66
N THR A 102 -13.84 -2.91 -4.33
CA THR A 102 -14.39 -1.65 -3.79
C THR A 102 -14.11 -1.43 -2.31
N GLN A 103 -13.84 -2.52 -1.58
CA GLN A 103 -13.68 -2.54 -0.12
C GLN A 103 -12.21 -2.59 0.30
N GLU A 104 -11.35 -3.13 -0.56
CA GLU A 104 -9.94 -3.33 -0.28
C GLU A 104 -9.13 -2.04 -0.26
N ILE A 105 -8.06 -2.07 0.54
CA ILE A 105 -7.15 -0.93 0.65
C ILE A 105 -6.27 -0.84 -0.60
N PRO A 106 -5.80 0.36 -0.99
CA PRO A 106 -5.22 0.54 -2.31
C PRO A 106 -3.87 -0.18 -2.49
N ALA A 107 -3.10 -0.33 -1.41
CA ALA A 107 -1.84 -1.08 -1.45
C ALA A 107 -2.09 -2.58 -1.73
N VAL A 108 -3.15 -3.16 -1.13
CA VAL A 108 -3.55 -4.54 -1.38
C VAL A 108 -4.00 -4.70 -2.84
N LEU A 109 -4.80 -3.78 -3.36
CA LEU A 109 -5.20 -3.77 -4.77
C LEU A 109 -3.99 -3.73 -5.72
N GLN A 110 -2.97 -2.92 -5.41
CA GLN A 110 -1.72 -2.88 -6.18
C GLN A 110 -0.95 -4.20 -6.10
N ILE A 111 -0.90 -4.83 -4.92
CA ILE A 111 -0.27 -6.14 -4.74
C ILE A 111 -0.98 -7.20 -5.57
N HIS A 112 -2.31 -7.33 -5.43
CA HIS A 112 -3.11 -8.32 -6.16
C HIS A 112 -3.04 -8.09 -7.66
N GLY A 113 -3.26 -6.84 -8.10
CA GLY A 113 -3.21 -6.46 -9.50
C GLY A 113 -1.85 -6.76 -10.13
N LYS A 114 -0.76 -6.40 -9.46
CA LYS A 114 0.59 -6.67 -9.96
C LYS A 114 0.92 -8.17 -9.94
N ALA A 115 0.53 -8.91 -8.91
CA ALA A 115 0.79 -10.35 -8.83
C ALA A 115 0.10 -11.14 -9.95
N LEU A 116 -1.11 -10.70 -10.35
CA LEU A 116 -1.86 -11.29 -11.45
C LEU A 116 -1.47 -10.71 -12.83
N GLN A 117 -0.72 -9.61 -12.87
CA GLN A 117 -0.28 -8.99 -14.11
C GLN A 117 0.68 -9.93 -14.87
N GLY A 118 0.28 -10.34 -16.07
CA GLY A 118 1.07 -11.26 -16.89
C GLY A 118 0.84 -12.74 -16.58
N ASN A 119 -0.07 -13.07 -15.66
CA ASN A 119 -0.53 -14.45 -15.50
C ASN A 119 -1.27 -14.90 -16.77
N ARG A 120 -0.74 -15.91 -17.45
CA ARG A 120 -1.28 -16.44 -18.72
C ARG A 120 -2.30 -17.56 -18.52
N HIS A 121 -2.37 -18.13 -17.32
CA HIS A 121 -3.18 -19.31 -17.03
C HIS A 121 -4.59 -18.94 -16.54
N LEU A 122 -4.78 -17.69 -16.13
CA LEU A 122 -6.04 -17.16 -15.62
C LEU A 122 -6.58 -16.03 -16.51
N PRO A 123 -7.91 -15.91 -16.69
CA PRO A 123 -8.52 -14.82 -17.46
C PRO A 123 -8.53 -13.49 -16.66
N VAL A 124 -7.35 -12.97 -16.32
CA VAL A 124 -7.17 -11.87 -15.35
C VAL A 124 -7.56 -10.49 -15.86
N GLN A 125 -7.81 -10.31 -17.16
CA GLN A 125 -7.88 -8.97 -17.78
C GLN A 125 -8.99 -8.09 -17.20
N GLN A 126 -10.17 -8.68 -16.93
CA GLN A 126 -11.28 -7.95 -16.33
C GLN A 126 -10.93 -7.47 -14.91
N PHE A 127 -10.41 -8.37 -14.06
CA PHE A 127 -9.95 -8.02 -12.72
C PHE A 127 -8.88 -6.92 -12.75
N ILE A 128 -7.88 -7.03 -13.62
CA ILE A 128 -6.82 -6.01 -13.76
C ILE A 128 -7.41 -4.65 -14.18
N SER A 129 -8.39 -4.63 -15.08
CA SER A 129 -9.08 -3.41 -15.49
C SER A 129 -9.84 -2.77 -14.32
N SER A 130 -10.55 -3.58 -13.53
CA SER A 130 -11.27 -3.16 -12.32
C SER A 130 -10.33 -2.55 -11.29
N VAL A 131 -9.19 -3.20 -11.03
CA VAL A 131 -8.14 -2.69 -10.13
C VAL A 131 -7.58 -1.36 -10.62
N LYS A 132 -7.21 -1.25 -11.91
CA LYS A 132 -6.66 0.00 -12.47
C LYS A 132 -7.65 1.15 -12.41
N THR A 133 -8.91 0.90 -12.77
CA THR A 133 -10.00 1.86 -12.65
C THR A 133 -10.13 2.35 -11.21
N ARG A 134 -10.15 1.42 -10.24
CA ARG A 134 -10.25 1.77 -8.83
C ARG A 134 -9.06 2.59 -8.33
N LEU A 135 -7.84 2.23 -8.71
CA LEU A 135 -6.64 2.99 -8.34
C LEU A 135 -6.66 4.40 -8.95
N MET A 136 -7.13 4.56 -10.18
CA MET A 136 -7.30 5.86 -10.83
C MET A 136 -8.34 6.73 -10.10
N GLU A 137 -9.47 6.16 -9.69
CA GLU A 137 -10.50 6.87 -8.90
C GLU A 137 -9.97 7.42 -7.58
N LEU A 138 -8.94 6.77 -7.03
CA LEU A 138 -8.23 7.12 -5.79
C LEU A 138 -6.99 8.00 -6.04
N GLY A 139 -6.66 8.31 -7.30
CA GLY A 139 -5.51 9.12 -7.68
C GLY A 139 -4.15 8.43 -7.54
N LEU A 140 -4.12 7.09 -7.62
CA LEU A 140 -2.94 6.25 -7.39
C LEU A 140 -2.39 5.63 -8.68
N ASP A 141 -1.18 5.06 -8.61
CA ASP A 141 -0.53 4.47 -9.78
C ASP A 141 -1.29 3.24 -10.29
N GLN A 142 -1.87 3.39 -11.48
CA GLN A 142 -2.53 2.33 -12.23
C GLN A 142 -1.56 1.52 -13.12
N SER A 143 -0.29 1.92 -13.21
CA SER A 143 0.68 1.24 -14.07
C SER A 143 1.04 -0.15 -13.55
N LEU A 144 0.88 -0.37 -12.23
CA LEU A 144 1.21 -1.61 -11.52
C LEU A 144 2.68 -2.02 -11.72
N ARG A 145 3.57 -1.06 -11.98
CA ARG A 145 5.01 -1.34 -12.25
C ARG A 145 5.76 -1.73 -10.99
N THR A 146 5.37 -1.21 -9.84
CA THR A 146 6.05 -1.42 -8.55
C THR A 146 5.08 -1.97 -7.51
N HIS A 147 5.60 -2.74 -6.56
CA HIS A 147 4.82 -3.11 -5.37
C HIS A 147 4.94 -1.99 -4.33
N PRO A 148 3.90 -1.76 -3.51
CA PRO A 148 4.02 -0.87 -2.38
C PRO A 148 5.05 -1.42 -1.37
N THR A 149 5.78 -0.53 -0.70
CA THR A 149 6.77 -0.88 0.33
C THR A 149 6.12 -1.27 1.66
N SER A 150 4.88 -0.82 1.90
CA SER A 150 4.06 -1.14 3.07
C SER A 150 2.56 -1.07 2.72
N LEU A 151 1.70 -1.80 3.45
CA LEU A 151 0.24 -1.79 3.20
C LEU A 151 -0.42 -0.43 3.50
N HIS A 152 0.22 0.42 4.30
CA HIS A 152 -0.24 1.80 4.51
C HIS A 152 0.12 2.75 3.36
N HIS A 153 0.99 2.31 2.43
CA HIS A 153 1.68 3.18 1.48
C HIS A 153 1.49 2.70 0.04
N PRO A 154 0.33 2.98 -0.57
CA PRO A 154 0.14 2.69 -1.98
C PRO A 154 1.05 3.57 -2.85
N VAL A 155 1.50 2.99 -3.97
CA VAL A 155 2.31 3.68 -4.98
C VAL A 155 1.49 4.79 -5.64
N GLN A 156 2.06 5.99 -5.66
CA GLN A 156 1.42 7.18 -6.25
C GLN A 156 1.74 7.29 -7.74
N THR A 157 0.85 7.93 -8.50
CA THR A 157 1.20 8.33 -9.87
C THR A 157 2.38 9.29 -9.81
N SER A 158 3.44 8.98 -10.55
CA SER A 158 4.47 9.96 -10.87
C SER A 158 3.83 11.01 -11.78
N SER A 159 3.23 12.05 -11.22
CA SER A 159 2.89 13.24 -11.99
C SER A 159 4.19 13.86 -12.47
N THR A 160 4.34 13.92 -13.79
CA THR A 160 5.38 14.59 -14.57
C THR A 160 6.10 15.68 -13.79
N THR A 161 7.37 15.44 -13.47
CA THR A 161 8.31 16.49 -13.09
C THR A 161 8.16 17.63 -14.11
N PRO A 162 7.98 18.90 -13.72
CA PRO A 162 8.18 19.98 -14.68
C PRO A 162 9.62 19.84 -15.14
N GLN A 163 9.83 19.38 -16.38
CA GLN A 163 11.13 19.43 -17.00
C GLN A 163 11.57 20.89 -16.95
N ARG A 164 12.58 21.20 -16.14
CA ARG A 164 13.43 22.35 -16.41
C ARG A 164 13.91 22.17 -17.85
N TYR A 165 13.40 23.00 -18.75
CA TYR A 165 14.00 23.21 -20.06
C TYR A 165 15.46 23.60 -19.84
N SER A 166 16.34 22.60 -19.92
CA SER A 166 17.76 22.83 -20.09
C SER A 166 17.93 22.96 -21.59
N ILE A 167 17.85 24.21 -22.06
CA ILE A 167 18.30 24.57 -23.40
C ILE A 167 19.80 24.26 -23.41
N SER A 168 20.18 23.14 -23.99
CA SER A 168 21.58 22.87 -24.35
C SER A 168 21.68 23.01 -25.86
N ASN A 169 22.07 24.20 -26.29
CA ASN A 169 22.56 24.44 -27.64
C ASN A 169 23.73 23.49 -27.91
N SER A 170 23.69 22.91 -29.10
CA SER A 170 24.72 22.11 -29.72
C SER A 170 26.05 22.86 -29.86
N ILE A 171 27.16 22.13 -29.79
CA ILE A 171 28.28 22.16 -30.76
C ILE A 171 29.14 20.91 -30.54
N SER A 172 29.30 20.15 -31.62
CA SER A 172 30.13 18.95 -31.77
C SER A 172 31.63 19.27 -31.72
N LYS A 173 32.45 18.31 -31.24
CA LYS A 173 33.67 17.83 -31.92
C LYS A 173 34.29 16.60 -31.21
N ASN A 174 34.65 15.64 -32.05
CA ASN A 174 35.32 14.36 -31.76
C ASN A 174 36.68 14.55 -31.06
N THR A 175 37.17 13.53 -30.33
CA THR A 175 38.46 12.82 -30.56
C THR A 175 38.58 11.65 -29.59
N ALA A 176 39.02 10.49 -30.08
CA ALA A 176 39.30 9.27 -29.31
C ALA A 176 40.52 9.41 -28.38
N VAL A 177 40.59 8.61 -27.31
CA VAL A 177 41.74 7.78 -26.88
C VAL A 177 41.47 7.19 -25.47
N SER A 178 41.78 5.91 -25.35
CA SER A 178 41.66 5.01 -24.20
C SER A 178 42.42 5.46 -22.94
N ALA A 179 41.88 5.17 -21.76
CA ALA A 179 42.44 4.23 -20.76
C ALA A 179 41.88 4.47 -19.34
N GLN A 180 41.58 3.34 -18.67
CA GLN A 180 41.54 3.15 -17.22
C GLN A 180 40.65 4.07 -16.38
N THR A 181 39.52 3.54 -15.92
CA THR A 181 39.06 3.83 -14.55
C THR A 181 38.22 2.70 -13.98
N SER A 182 38.60 2.32 -12.76
CA SER A 182 37.98 1.34 -11.88
C SER A 182 36.48 1.60 -11.72
N ASN A 183 35.65 0.65 -12.15
CA ASN A 183 34.19 0.78 -12.04
C ASN A 183 33.75 0.39 -10.62
N LYS A 184 33.81 1.37 -9.71
CA LYS A 184 33.03 1.39 -8.47
C LYS A 184 31.55 1.51 -8.86
N ASN A 185 30.87 0.39 -9.03
CA ASN A 185 29.40 0.37 -9.10
C ASN A 185 28.85 0.48 -7.68
N SER A 186 28.89 1.70 -7.16
CA SER A 186 28.16 2.15 -5.99
C SER A 186 27.48 3.47 -6.36
N CYS A 187 26.21 3.62 -5.92
CA CYS A 187 25.38 4.81 -6.04
C CYS A 187 24.62 4.91 -7.37
N SER A 188 23.29 5.04 -7.42
CA SER A 188 22.45 5.81 -6.50
C SER A 188 21.06 5.18 -6.31
N ILE A 189 20.87 4.60 -5.13
CA ILE A 189 19.59 4.59 -4.43
C ILE A 189 19.32 6.05 -4.06
N ALA A 190 18.77 6.82 -5.00
CA ALA A 190 18.27 8.16 -4.74
C ALA A 190 16.87 8.00 -4.17
N THR A 191 16.82 7.83 -2.85
CA THR A 191 15.76 8.29 -1.94
C THR A 191 14.61 9.05 -2.62
N GLN A 192 13.58 8.32 -3.04
CA GLN A 192 12.21 8.84 -3.00
C GLN A 192 11.85 8.88 -1.52
N GLN A 193 12.05 10.03 -0.89
CA GLN A 193 11.67 10.25 0.50
C GLN A 193 10.13 10.14 0.55
N GLU A 194 9.66 8.99 1.04
CA GLU A 194 8.27 8.54 0.94
C GLU A 194 7.35 9.48 1.74
N ASN A 195 6.30 9.99 1.09
CA ASN A 195 5.21 10.77 1.69
C ASN A 195 4.30 9.86 2.56
N THR A 196 4.87 9.17 3.55
CA THR A 196 4.08 8.42 4.54
C THR A 196 3.37 9.42 5.45
N VAL A 197 2.17 9.07 5.94
CA VAL A 197 1.47 9.91 6.93
C VAL A 197 2.39 10.18 8.13
N GLU A 198 3.13 9.17 8.56
CA GLU A 198 4.07 9.28 9.67
C GLU A 198 5.26 10.20 9.37
N THR A 199 5.90 10.09 8.19
CA THR A 199 7.00 11.01 7.79
C THR A 199 6.50 12.44 7.69
N ILE A 200 5.28 12.64 7.18
CA ILE A 200 4.64 13.95 7.09
C ILE A 200 4.35 14.50 8.50
N LEU A 201 3.84 13.67 9.41
CA LEU A 201 3.60 14.05 10.80
C LEU A 201 4.91 14.38 11.52
N MET A 202 5.97 13.59 11.31
CA MET A 202 7.30 13.86 11.87
C MET A 202 7.86 15.20 11.35
N SER A 203 7.77 15.45 10.04
CA SER A 203 8.19 16.72 9.45
C SER A 203 7.37 17.91 9.97
N PHE A 204 6.06 17.73 10.16
CA PHE A 204 5.19 18.74 10.77
C PHE A 204 5.55 18.97 12.24
N LYS A 205 5.85 17.92 13.00
CA LYS A 205 6.29 18.02 14.41
C LYS A 205 7.58 18.83 14.54
N GLU A 206 8.54 18.60 13.65
CA GLU A 206 9.84 19.28 13.67
C GLU A 206 9.74 20.76 13.27
N THR A 207 8.87 21.09 12.33
CA THR A 207 8.81 22.44 11.72
C THR A 207 7.65 23.29 12.21
N GLY A 208 6.59 22.68 12.74
CA GLY A 208 5.29 23.32 13.01
C GLY A 208 4.55 23.77 11.75
N LEU A 209 5.04 23.42 10.56
CA LEU A 209 4.52 23.87 9.27
C LEU A 209 4.12 22.68 8.41
N ILE A 210 3.01 22.82 7.69
CA ILE A 210 2.57 21.78 6.75
C ILE A 210 3.65 21.65 5.65
N PRO A 211 4.17 20.44 5.40
CA PRO A 211 5.18 20.24 4.37
C PRO A 211 4.74 20.82 3.02
N LYS A 212 5.64 21.56 2.37
CA LYS A 212 5.35 22.21 1.09
C LYS A 212 4.92 21.20 0.03
N SER A 213 5.57 20.03 0.01
CA SER A 213 5.21 18.91 -0.87
C SER A 213 3.75 18.50 -0.71
N LEU A 214 3.25 18.41 0.53
CA LEU A 214 1.86 18.07 0.78
C LEU A 214 0.89 19.17 0.32
N LEU A 215 1.26 20.43 0.47
CA LEU A 215 0.45 21.55 -0.04
C LEU A 215 0.40 21.54 -1.57
N GLU A 216 1.53 21.26 -2.23
CA GLU A 216 1.60 21.07 -3.68
C GLU A 216 0.71 19.88 -4.11
N ASP A 217 0.77 18.77 -3.39
CA ASP A 217 -0.06 17.59 -3.66
C ASP A 217 -1.55 17.85 -3.48
N SER A 218 -1.94 18.70 -2.53
CA SER A 218 -3.34 19.10 -2.37
C SER A 218 -3.90 19.86 -3.59
N ILE A 219 -3.02 20.45 -4.41
CA ILE A 219 -3.36 21.24 -5.60
C ILE A 219 -3.22 20.38 -6.85
N PHE A 220 -2.07 19.73 -7.04
CA PHE A 220 -1.75 18.98 -8.25
C PHE A 220 -2.32 17.57 -8.25
N ARG A 221 -2.60 17.01 -7.07
CA ARG A 221 -3.11 15.64 -6.88
C ARG A 221 -4.36 15.64 -5.98
N PRO A 222 -5.42 16.40 -6.33
CA PRO A 222 -6.56 16.65 -5.45
C PRO A 222 -7.36 15.38 -5.12
N LEU A 223 -7.43 14.43 -6.06
CA LEU A 223 -8.09 13.14 -5.81
C LEU A 223 -7.33 12.30 -4.79
N TRP A 224 -6.02 12.14 -4.97
CA TRP A 224 -5.16 11.46 -4.00
C TRP A 224 -5.23 12.13 -2.62
N PHE A 225 -5.11 13.45 -2.58
CA PHE A 225 -5.16 14.19 -1.32
C PHE A 225 -6.49 13.93 -0.58
N LYS A 226 -7.63 14.05 -1.28
CA LYS A 226 -8.96 13.94 -0.67
C LYS A 226 -9.40 12.51 -0.39
N LYS A 227 -9.08 11.56 -1.26
CA LYS A 227 -9.59 10.18 -1.19
C LYS A 227 -8.59 9.19 -0.60
N THR A 228 -7.32 9.55 -0.54
CA THR A 228 -6.26 8.67 -0.03
C THR A 228 -5.59 9.29 1.19
N PHE A 229 -4.94 10.45 1.05
CA PHE A 229 -4.17 11.03 2.15
C PHE A 229 -5.05 11.43 3.35
N LEU A 230 -6.12 12.21 3.15
CA LEU A 230 -6.95 12.69 4.26
C LEU A 230 -7.66 11.55 5.02
N PRO A 231 -8.28 10.54 4.37
CA PRO A 231 -8.83 9.39 5.08
C PRO A 231 -7.75 8.62 5.86
N SER A 232 -6.57 8.41 5.26
CA SER A 232 -5.45 7.76 5.95
C SER A 232 -4.99 8.56 7.15
N LEU A 233 -4.87 9.89 7.05
CA LEU A 233 -4.51 10.78 8.16
C LEU A 233 -5.56 10.74 9.27
N MET A 234 -6.85 10.74 8.93
CA MET A 234 -7.95 10.69 9.88
C MET A 234 -8.01 9.39 10.68
N GLN A 235 -7.77 8.26 10.00
CA GLN A 235 -7.76 6.92 10.60
C GLN A 235 -6.40 6.57 11.21
N TRP A 236 -5.38 7.41 11.01
CA TRP A 236 -4.05 7.15 11.50
C TRP A 236 -4.05 7.12 13.03
N GLN A 237 -3.56 6.01 13.57
CA GLN A 237 -3.31 5.80 14.98
C GLN A 237 -1.87 5.26 15.10
N SER A 238 -1.13 5.71 16.10
CA SER A 238 0.16 5.13 16.44
C SER A 238 0.10 4.50 17.81
N THR A 239 0.46 3.24 17.88
CA THR A 239 0.56 2.44 19.11
C THR A 239 1.78 2.82 19.94
N TYR A 240 2.84 3.35 19.30
CA TYR A 240 4.13 3.58 19.92
C TYR A 240 4.45 5.07 20.12
N ARG A 241 3.76 5.96 19.39
CA ARG A 241 4.01 7.41 19.38
C ARG A 241 2.74 8.20 19.66
N ASN A 242 2.30 8.15 20.91
CA ASN A 242 1.18 8.95 21.41
C ASN A 242 1.39 10.46 21.19
N ASP A 243 2.63 10.91 21.16
CA ASP A 243 3.00 12.29 20.83
C ASP A 243 2.57 12.68 19.40
N LEU A 244 2.64 11.74 18.44
CA LEU A 244 2.23 12.00 17.06
C LEU A 244 0.72 12.06 16.87
N VAL A 245 -0.08 11.50 17.80
CA VAL A 245 -1.54 11.64 17.78
C VAL A 245 -1.94 13.09 18.01
N LEU A 246 -1.29 13.78 18.95
CA LEU A 246 -1.49 15.21 19.18
C LEU A 246 -1.01 16.05 17.99
N VAL A 247 0.12 15.67 17.39
CA VAL A 247 0.66 16.31 16.18
C VAL A 247 -0.32 16.17 15.02
N ARG A 248 -0.98 15.01 14.87
CA ARG A 248 -2.04 14.79 13.88
C ARG A 248 -3.22 15.73 14.10
N ASP A 249 -3.68 15.91 15.34
CA ASP A 249 -4.76 16.85 15.66
C ASP A 249 -4.38 18.30 15.30
N GLN A 250 -3.15 18.71 15.63
CA GLN A 250 -2.61 20.03 15.27
C GLN A 250 -2.49 20.20 13.76
N MET A 251 -2.04 19.17 13.04
CA MET A 251 -1.92 19.19 11.59
C MET A 251 -3.30 19.28 10.93
N MET A 252 -4.30 18.56 11.44
CA MET A 252 -5.69 18.64 10.97
C MET A 252 -6.27 20.04 11.15
N GLN A 253 -6.01 20.68 12.30
CA GLN A 253 -6.38 22.07 12.53
C GLN A 253 -5.65 23.02 11.56
N ALA A 254 -4.34 22.85 11.36
CA ALA A 254 -3.57 23.66 10.41
C ALA A 254 -4.07 23.52 8.96
N LEU A 255 -4.45 22.31 8.54
CA LEU A 255 -5.04 22.05 7.22
C LEU A 255 -6.39 22.76 7.05
N LYS A 256 -7.19 22.82 8.12
CA LYS A 256 -8.46 23.56 8.14
C LYS A 256 -8.21 25.07 8.02
N ASP A 257 -7.28 25.61 8.80
CA ASP A 257 -6.96 27.04 8.80
C ASP A 257 -6.42 27.51 7.44
N ARG A 258 -5.69 26.63 6.74
CA ARG A 258 -5.24 26.84 5.36
C ARG A 258 -6.32 26.59 4.30
N LYS A 259 -7.57 26.34 4.69
CA LYS A 259 -8.71 26.02 3.82
C LYS A 259 -8.46 24.82 2.90
N LYS A 260 -7.62 23.87 3.32
CA LYS A 260 -7.33 22.64 2.56
C LYS A 260 -8.35 21.52 2.83
N ILE A 261 -9.04 21.59 3.96
CA ILE A 261 -10.18 20.72 4.31
C ILE A 261 -11.41 21.57 4.64
N SER A 262 -12.60 21.03 4.42
CA SER A 262 -13.85 21.73 4.70
C SER A 262 -14.20 21.67 6.19
N ASP A 263 -14.99 22.64 6.68
CA ASP A 263 -15.49 22.64 8.05
C ASP A 263 -16.29 21.39 8.38
N ARG A 264 -17.04 20.86 7.40
CA ARG A 264 -17.78 19.61 7.55
C ARG A 264 -16.82 18.45 7.80
N PHE A 265 -15.78 18.30 6.98
CA PHE A 265 -14.78 17.23 7.13
C PHE A 265 -14.07 17.31 8.48
N TYR A 266 -13.68 18.52 8.91
CA TYR A 266 -13.03 18.72 10.21
C TYR A 266 -13.97 18.40 11.40
N LYS A 267 -15.27 18.72 11.29
CA LYS A 267 -16.26 18.33 12.30
C LYS A 267 -16.42 16.82 12.38
N ASP A 268 -16.41 16.12 11.26
CA ASP A 268 -16.50 14.66 11.23
C ASP A 268 -15.26 14.02 11.86
N TYR A 269 -14.07 14.57 11.59
CA TYR A 269 -12.83 14.20 12.27
C TYR A 269 -12.92 14.30 13.80
N LEU A 270 -13.43 15.42 14.32
CA LEU A 270 -13.59 15.63 15.76
C LEU A 270 -14.61 14.68 16.40
N LYS A 271 -15.62 14.21 15.65
CA LYS A 271 -16.60 13.24 16.14
C LYS A 271 -16.01 11.84 16.25
N MET A 272 -15.10 11.47 15.36
CA MET A 272 -14.48 10.14 15.36
C MET A 272 -13.39 9.97 16.43
N ASN A 273 -12.78 11.06 16.89
CA ASN A 273 -11.64 11.05 17.81
C ASN A 273 -11.96 11.68 19.19
N LYS A 274 -13.24 11.75 19.55
CA LYS A 274 -13.74 12.08 20.89
C LYS A 274 -14.20 10.82 21.58
#